data_AF-A0A0R3RBA5-F1
#
_entry.id   AF-A0A0R3RBA5-F1
#
_cell.length_a   1.000
_cell.length_b   1.000
_cell.length_c   1.000
_cell.angle_alpha   90.00
_cell.angle_beta   90.00
_cell.angle_gamma   90.00
#
_symmetry.space_group_name_H-M   'P 1'
#
loop_
_entity.id
_entity.type
_entity.pdbx_description
1 polymer ?
#
loop_
_entity_poly.entity_id
_entity_poly.type
_entity_poly.pdbx_seq_one_letter_code
_entity_poly.pdbx_strand_id
1 'polypeptide(L)'
;LQLFDTNIERVNQFWSTISFALTDFPELNPVSVIQYLLEVSQLLKFELAKKLFQDILEDWPNRLSRILFNLSTYVEYVSPDAYFSHWSIVTNLLDSFFRQYLSKIQAQTDRNPIRTELKNCIGVMVAILRVHNFSTFKNSISLVEGFSKWLTEVLHECKVDLLDLLAVCTACNRALLRDRDKQFLTKAIVSELVQALKFKCDMNEHNYMIVLNLILQDAGEDVPEVIIDDQ
;
A
#
# COMPACT_ATOMS: atom_id res chain seq x y z
N LEU A 1 -11.30 5.31 -13.88
CA LEU A 1 -11.03 3.85 -13.89
C LEU A 1 -10.24 3.41 -15.13
N GLN A 2 -10.77 3.57 -16.35
CA GLN A 2 -10.11 3.10 -17.59
C GLN A 2 -8.66 3.60 -17.77
N LEU A 3 -8.37 4.87 -17.45
CA LEU A 3 -7.01 5.41 -17.53
C LEU A 3 -5.99 4.62 -16.69
N PHE A 4 -6.34 4.27 -15.45
CA PHE A 4 -5.47 3.49 -14.56
C PHE A 4 -5.42 2.01 -14.92
N ASP A 5 -6.37 1.52 -15.71
CA ASP A 5 -6.41 0.15 -16.21
C ASP A 5 -5.72 0.00 -17.59
N THR A 6 -5.21 1.10 -18.15
CA THR A 6 -4.59 1.10 -19.47
C THR A 6 -3.12 0.66 -19.40
N ASN A 7 -2.67 -0.05 -20.44
CA ASN A 7 -1.25 -0.32 -20.65
C ASN A 7 -0.55 0.94 -21.18
N ILE A 8 0.20 1.61 -20.31
CA ILE A 8 0.85 2.89 -20.62
C ILE A 8 2.31 2.67 -20.97
N GLU A 9 2.71 3.13 -22.15
CA GLU A 9 4.12 3.19 -22.54
C GLU A 9 4.84 4.34 -21.82
N ARG A 10 6.12 4.13 -21.47
CA ARG A 10 6.94 5.11 -20.74
C ARG A 10 6.23 5.66 -19.50
N VAL A 11 5.73 4.74 -18.68
CA VAL A 11 4.87 4.98 -17.52
C VAL A 11 5.31 6.17 -16.64
N ASN A 12 6.61 6.29 -16.38
CA ASN A 12 7.19 7.39 -15.61
C ASN A 12 7.02 8.76 -16.29
N GLN A 13 7.39 8.84 -17.57
CA GLN A 13 7.23 10.07 -18.36
C GLN A 13 5.74 10.45 -18.44
N PHE A 14 4.88 9.49 -18.75
CA PHE A 14 3.44 9.70 -18.85
C PHE A 14 2.86 10.27 -17.55
N TRP A 15 3.07 9.61 -16.41
CA TRP A 15 2.49 10.05 -15.14
C TRP A 15 3.07 11.36 -14.63
N SER A 16 4.37 11.60 -14.84
CA SER A 16 4.98 12.90 -14.51
C SER A 16 4.32 14.04 -15.29
N THR A 17 4.05 13.84 -16.60
CA THR A 17 3.42 14.84 -17.46
C THR A 17 1.97 15.07 -17.07
N ILE A 18 1.22 14.01 -16.77
CA ILE A 18 -0.17 14.12 -16.33
C ILE A 18 -0.26 14.85 -14.98
N SER A 19 0.55 14.46 -13.98
CA SER A 19 0.55 15.13 -12.68
C SER A 19 0.87 16.63 -12.84
N PHE A 20 1.89 16.95 -13.63
CA PHE A 20 2.25 18.34 -13.90
C PHE A 20 1.11 19.11 -14.60
N ALA A 21 0.52 18.56 -15.66
CA ALA A 21 -0.56 19.24 -16.39
C ALA A 21 -1.78 19.53 -15.50
N LEU A 22 -2.09 18.63 -14.55
CA LEU A 22 -3.25 18.76 -13.67
C LEU A 22 -3.07 19.85 -12.59
N THR A 23 -1.86 20.36 -12.35
CA THR A 23 -1.68 21.46 -11.38
C THR A 23 -2.40 22.75 -11.80
N ASP A 24 -2.61 22.93 -13.11
CA ASP A 24 -3.27 24.09 -13.70
C ASP A 24 -4.81 24.02 -13.61
N PHE A 25 -5.37 22.90 -13.13
CA PHE A 25 -6.82 22.67 -13.05
C PHE A 25 -7.27 22.51 -11.59
N PRO A 26 -7.71 23.58 -10.91
CA PRO A 26 -8.06 23.53 -9.49
C PRO A 26 -9.16 22.52 -9.14
N GLU A 27 -10.14 22.35 -10.04
CA GLU A 27 -11.28 21.42 -9.87
C GLU A 27 -10.88 19.95 -10.10
N LEU A 28 -9.82 19.70 -10.90
CA LEU A 28 -9.28 18.37 -11.17
C LEU A 28 -7.78 18.38 -10.95
N ASN A 29 -7.38 18.64 -9.70
CA ASN A 29 -5.97 18.65 -9.34
C ASN A 29 -5.42 17.20 -9.27
N PRO A 30 -4.09 17.03 -9.18
CA PRO A 30 -3.47 15.71 -9.19
C PRO A 30 -3.99 14.74 -8.10
N VAL A 31 -4.33 15.26 -6.92
CA VAL A 31 -4.85 14.45 -5.80
C VAL A 31 -6.31 14.07 -6.03
N SER A 32 -7.12 14.95 -6.62
CA SER A 32 -8.52 14.66 -6.98
C SER A 32 -8.64 13.46 -7.92
N VAL A 33 -7.67 13.22 -8.79
CA VAL A 33 -7.66 12.02 -9.65
C VAL A 33 -7.59 10.73 -8.82
N ILE A 34 -6.79 10.72 -7.75
CA ILE A 34 -6.71 9.59 -6.81
C ILE A 34 -8.03 9.42 -6.07
N GLN A 35 -8.61 10.53 -5.61
CA GLN A 35 -9.91 10.53 -4.95
C GLN A 35 -10.98 9.88 -5.85
N TYR A 36 -11.13 10.32 -7.09
CA TYR A 36 -12.13 9.77 -8.01
C TYR A 36 -11.87 8.30 -8.35
N LEU A 37 -10.61 7.89 -8.48
CA LEU A 37 -10.28 6.47 -8.67
C LEU A 37 -10.78 5.63 -7.49
N LEU A 38 -10.52 6.08 -6.27
CA LEU A 38 -10.91 5.37 -5.05
C LEU A 38 -12.42 5.44 -4.79
N GLU A 39 -13.10 6.55 -5.05
CA GLU A 39 -14.56 6.66 -4.94
C GLU A 39 -15.25 5.69 -5.89
N VAL A 40 -14.82 5.63 -7.16
CA VAL A 40 -15.33 4.65 -8.14
C VAL A 40 -15.09 3.22 -7.66
N SER A 41 -13.94 2.94 -7.04
CA SER A 41 -13.68 1.61 -6.43
C SER A 41 -14.64 1.29 -5.27
N GLN A 42 -15.15 2.30 -4.54
CA GLN A 42 -16.10 2.10 -3.45
C GLN A 42 -17.55 2.01 -3.93
N LEU A 43 -17.89 2.57 -5.09
CA LEU A 43 -19.22 2.46 -5.71
C LEU A 43 -19.56 1.03 -6.17
N LEU A 44 -18.57 0.12 -6.20
CA LEU A 44 -18.76 -1.33 -6.38
C LEU A 44 -19.62 -1.99 -5.27
N LYS A 45 -20.01 -1.23 -4.23
CA LYS A 45 -20.90 -1.65 -3.14
C LYS A 45 -22.39 -1.60 -3.47
N PHE A 46 -22.83 -0.89 -4.52
CA PHE A 46 -24.25 -0.77 -4.84
C PHE A 46 -24.70 -1.89 -5.78
N GLU A 47 -25.73 -2.65 -5.40
CA GLU A 47 -26.17 -3.86 -6.12
C GLU A 47 -26.55 -3.61 -7.61
N LEU A 48 -26.96 -2.38 -7.95
CA LEU A 48 -27.24 -1.97 -9.34
C LEU A 48 -25.96 -1.68 -10.15
N ALA A 49 -24.92 -1.11 -9.51
CA ALA A 49 -23.60 -0.93 -10.11
C ALA A 49 -22.86 -2.27 -10.22
N LYS A 50 -23.05 -3.15 -9.25
CA LYS A 50 -22.47 -4.50 -9.15
C LYS A 50 -22.88 -5.41 -10.30
N LYS A 51 -24.10 -5.27 -10.85
CA LYS A 51 -24.58 -6.02 -12.02
C LYS A 51 -23.97 -5.51 -13.34
N LEU A 52 -23.82 -4.19 -13.49
CA LEU A 52 -23.15 -3.58 -14.66
C LEU A 52 -21.62 -3.79 -14.61
N PHE A 53 -21.06 -3.92 -13.41
CA PHE A 53 -19.66 -4.23 -13.17
C PHE A 53 -19.39 -5.72 -12.95
N GLN A 54 -20.39 -6.61 -12.86
CA GLN A 54 -20.14 -8.04 -12.63
C GLN A 54 -19.42 -8.65 -13.83
N ASP A 55 -19.83 -8.23 -15.03
CA ASP A 55 -19.15 -8.53 -16.31
C ASP A 55 -17.72 -7.94 -16.38
N ILE A 56 -17.39 -7.01 -15.48
CA ILE A 56 -16.09 -6.30 -15.39
C ILE A 56 -15.25 -6.80 -14.16
N LEU A 57 -15.90 -7.41 -13.16
CA LEU A 57 -15.36 -7.88 -11.88
C LEU A 57 -14.99 -9.36 -11.90
N GLU A 58 -15.50 -10.16 -12.85
CA GLU A 58 -15.00 -11.52 -13.07
C GLU A 58 -13.48 -11.53 -13.34
N ASP A 59 -12.91 -10.39 -13.75
CA ASP A 59 -11.48 -10.17 -13.98
C ASP A 59 -10.82 -9.18 -12.99
N TRP A 60 -11.47 -8.92 -11.85
CA TRP A 60 -11.01 -7.94 -10.85
C TRP A 60 -9.58 -8.13 -10.36
N PRO A 61 -9.07 -9.35 -10.09
CA PRO A 61 -7.67 -9.52 -9.70
C PRO A 61 -6.69 -9.04 -10.78
N ASN A 62 -6.97 -9.32 -12.05
CA ASN A 62 -6.06 -8.96 -13.15
C ASN A 62 -6.07 -7.44 -13.43
N ARG A 63 -7.25 -6.82 -13.34
CA ARG A 63 -7.41 -5.37 -13.53
C ARG A 63 -6.89 -4.57 -12.33
N LEU A 64 -7.06 -5.09 -11.12
CA LEU A 64 -6.55 -4.46 -9.89
C LEU A 64 -5.03 -4.35 -9.93
N SER A 65 -4.33 -5.39 -10.39
CA SER A 65 -2.87 -5.36 -10.51
C SER A 65 -2.39 -4.23 -11.42
N ARG A 66 -3.05 -4.01 -12.57
CA ARG A 66 -2.74 -2.90 -13.48
C ARG A 66 -3.05 -1.54 -12.85
N ILE A 67 -4.21 -1.42 -12.22
CA ILE A 67 -4.65 -0.19 -11.55
C ILE A 67 -3.69 0.20 -10.42
N LEU A 68 -3.30 -0.76 -9.58
CA LEU A 68 -2.37 -0.54 -8.48
C LEU A 68 -0.98 -0.18 -8.98
N PHE A 69 -0.49 -0.81 -10.06
CA PHE A 69 0.77 -0.45 -10.69
C PHE A 69 0.78 1.00 -11.20
N ASN A 70 -0.29 1.39 -11.89
CA ASN A 70 -0.41 2.76 -12.39
C ASN A 70 -0.61 3.76 -11.25
N LEU A 71 -1.35 3.40 -10.19
CA LEU A 71 -1.54 4.23 -9.01
C LEU A 71 -0.25 4.41 -8.22
N SER A 72 0.49 3.33 -7.96
CA SER A 72 1.78 3.37 -7.25
C SER A 72 2.79 4.23 -7.99
N THR A 73 2.81 4.18 -9.31
CA THR A 73 3.69 5.03 -10.12
C THR A 73 3.20 6.48 -10.14
N TYR A 74 1.90 6.72 -10.34
CA TYR A 74 1.34 8.06 -10.42
C TYR A 74 1.54 8.86 -9.13
N VAL A 75 1.30 8.24 -7.97
CA VAL A 75 1.34 8.93 -6.68
C VAL A 75 2.74 9.47 -6.33
N GLU A 76 3.81 8.90 -6.89
CA GLU A 76 5.17 9.41 -6.73
C GLU A 76 5.38 10.80 -7.34
N TYR A 77 4.59 11.17 -8.34
CA TYR A 77 4.64 12.48 -9.00
C TYR A 77 3.65 13.49 -8.42
N VAL A 78 2.87 13.11 -7.40
CA VAL A 78 1.87 13.98 -6.78
C VAL A 78 2.49 14.67 -5.56
N SER A 79 2.34 15.99 -5.47
CA SER A 79 2.91 16.77 -4.37
C SER A 79 2.32 16.34 -3.01
N PRO A 80 3.16 15.96 -2.03
CA PRO A 80 2.73 15.56 -0.69
C PRO A 80 2.32 16.77 0.19
N ASP A 81 2.67 17.98 -0.22
CA ASP A 81 2.50 19.23 0.51
C ASP A 81 1.37 20.12 -0.04
N ALA A 82 0.76 19.75 -1.16
CA ALA A 82 -0.37 20.45 -1.77
C ALA A 82 -1.72 19.74 -1.53
N TYR A 83 -2.84 20.45 -1.76
CA TYR A 83 -4.20 19.89 -1.79
C TYR A 83 -4.63 19.11 -0.52
N PHE A 84 -4.28 19.63 0.65
CA PHE A 84 -4.51 19.00 1.97
C PHE A 84 -5.93 18.42 2.17
N SER A 85 -6.97 19.11 1.72
CA SER A 85 -8.36 18.62 1.82
C SER A 85 -8.59 17.32 1.03
N HIS A 86 -8.07 17.25 -0.19
CA HIS A 86 -8.18 16.06 -1.04
C HIS A 86 -7.36 14.90 -0.47
N TRP A 87 -6.17 15.17 0.07
CA TRP A 87 -5.38 14.13 0.75
C TRP A 87 -6.06 13.56 2.00
N SER A 88 -6.74 14.39 2.78
CA SER A 88 -7.55 13.96 3.91
C SER A 88 -8.68 13.02 3.46
N ILE A 89 -9.34 13.32 2.33
CA ILE A 89 -10.36 12.44 1.73
C ILE A 89 -9.74 11.14 1.23
N VAL A 90 -8.65 11.21 0.45
CA VAL A 90 -7.91 10.05 -0.06
C VAL A 90 -7.48 9.12 1.07
N THR A 91 -7.00 9.66 2.19
CA THR A 91 -6.65 8.88 3.40
C THR A 91 -7.83 8.05 3.89
N ASN A 92 -9.03 8.65 3.97
CA ASN A 92 -10.24 7.94 4.38
C ASN A 92 -10.65 6.86 3.37
N LEU A 93 -10.50 7.16 2.08
CA LEU A 93 -10.87 6.23 1.02
C LEU A 93 -9.92 5.03 0.95
N LEU A 94 -8.62 5.26 1.15
CA LEU A 94 -7.60 4.22 1.23
C LEU A 94 -7.83 3.29 2.41
N ASP A 95 -8.27 3.80 3.57
CA ASP A 95 -8.54 2.96 4.75
C ASP A 95 -9.65 1.95 4.43
N SER A 96 -10.72 2.45 3.81
CA SER A 96 -11.82 1.60 3.34
C SER A 96 -11.40 0.64 2.23
N PHE A 97 -10.50 1.06 1.33
CA PHE A 97 -9.99 0.21 0.26
C PHE A 97 -9.17 -0.96 0.81
N PHE A 98 -8.16 -0.70 1.64
CA PHE A 98 -7.28 -1.75 2.18
C PHE A 98 -8.02 -2.76 3.06
N ARG A 99 -9.01 -2.32 3.85
CA ARG A 99 -9.85 -3.23 4.63
C ARG A 99 -10.70 -4.15 3.76
N GLN A 100 -11.28 -3.62 2.69
CA GLN A 100 -12.06 -4.42 1.75
C GLN A 100 -11.15 -5.37 0.96
N TYR A 101 -9.99 -4.88 0.51
CA TYR A 101 -9.02 -5.67 -0.20
C TYR A 101 -8.53 -6.86 0.64
N LEU A 102 -8.15 -6.62 1.90
CA LEU A 102 -7.80 -7.68 2.84
C LEU A 102 -8.94 -8.68 3.03
N SER A 103 -10.18 -8.21 3.25
CA SER A 103 -11.33 -9.09 3.39
C SER A 103 -11.59 -9.96 2.15
N LYS A 104 -11.29 -9.46 0.95
CA LYS A 104 -11.40 -10.22 -0.29
C LYS A 104 -10.30 -11.27 -0.42
N ILE A 105 -9.05 -10.92 -0.08
CA ILE A 105 -7.93 -11.87 -0.05
C ILE A 105 -8.24 -13.02 0.92
N GLN A 106 -8.70 -12.70 2.13
CA GLN A 106 -9.02 -13.70 3.15
C GLN A 106 -10.20 -14.61 2.79
N ALA A 107 -11.12 -14.11 1.95
CA ALA A 107 -12.26 -14.89 1.46
C ALA A 107 -11.92 -15.78 0.26
N GLN A 108 -10.78 -15.57 -0.40
CA GLN A 108 -10.35 -16.30 -1.59
C GLN A 108 -9.35 -17.41 -1.21
N THR A 109 -9.43 -18.53 -1.92
CA THR A 109 -8.44 -19.61 -1.79
C THR A 109 -7.17 -19.32 -2.59
N ASP A 110 -7.29 -18.55 -3.69
CA ASP A 110 -6.15 -18.13 -4.49
C ASP A 110 -5.43 -16.95 -3.84
N ARG A 111 -4.15 -17.15 -3.55
CA ARG A 111 -3.25 -16.20 -2.89
C ARG A 111 -2.26 -15.55 -3.87
N ASN A 112 -2.44 -15.77 -5.17
CA ASN A 112 -1.63 -15.10 -6.20
C ASN A 112 -1.80 -13.57 -6.23
N PRO A 113 -3.01 -12.98 -6.02
CA PRO A 113 -3.19 -11.53 -6.12
C PRO A 113 -2.34 -10.71 -5.13
N ILE A 114 -2.24 -11.17 -3.87
CA ILE A 114 -1.42 -10.48 -2.85
C ILE A 114 0.08 -10.49 -3.18
N ARG A 115 0.54 -11.48 -3.96
CA ARG A 115 1.93 -11.60 -4.42
C ARG A 115 2.24 -10.62 -5.54
N THR A 116 1.36 -10.52 -6.53
CA THR A 116 1.54 -9.64 -7.70
C THR A 116 1.43 -8.16 -7.33
N GLU A 117 0.62 -7.84 -6.32
CA GLU A 117 0.29 -6.47 -5.95
C GLU A 117 1.16 -5.91 -4.83
N LEU A 118 1.98 -6.74 -4.18
CA LEU A 118 2.75 -6.39 -2.99
C LEU A 118 3.51 -5.06 -3.12
N LYS A 119 4.40 -4.98 -4.12
CA LYS A 119 5.26 -3.80 -4.31
C LYS A 119 4.46 -2.54 -4.60
N ASN A 120 3.36 -2.66 -5.34
CA ASN A 120 2.50 -1.54 -5.66
C ASN A 120 1.74 -1.05 -4.43
N CYS A 121 1.23 -1.95 -3.60
CA CYS A 121 0.60 -1.61 -2.32
C CYS A 121 1.58 -0.92 -1.38
N ILE A 122 2.81 -1.43 -1.24
CA ILE A 122 3.87 -0.79 -0.44
C ILE A 122 4.18 0.61 -0.96
N GLY A 123 4.33 0.78 -2.28
CA GLY A 123 4.55 2.10 -2.90
C GLY A 123 3.46 3.10 -2.54
N VAL A 124 2.19 2.71 -2.63
CA VAL A 124 1.05 3.55 -2.23
C VAL A 124 1.07 3.87 -0.73
N MET A 125 1.36 2.89 0.13
CA MET A 125 1.49 3.08 1.58
C MET A 125 2.59 4.09 1.92
N VAL A 126 3.77 3.95 1.31
CA VAL A 126 4.90 4.85 1.53
C VAL A 126 4.57 6.26 1.07
N ALA A 127 3.95 6.41 -0.10
CA ALA A 127 3.59 7.72 -0.63
C ALA A 127 2.57 8.45 0.26
N ILE A 128 1.50 7.78 0.71
CA ILE A 128 0.50 8.42 1.56
C ILE A 128 1.05 8.78 2.94
N LEU A 129 1.93 7.95 3.52
CA LEU A 129 2.59 8.23 4.79
C LEU A 129 3.55 9.43 4.71
N ARG A 130 4.03 9.79 3.51
CA ARG A 130 4.88 10.96 3.27
C ARG A 130 4.09 12.27 3.09
N VAL A 131 2.77 12.22 3.01
CA VAL A 131 1.93 13.42 2.90
C VAL A 131 2.16 14.33 4.12
N HIS A 132 2.35 15.62 3.85
CA HIS A 132 2.64 16.59 4.89
C HIS A 132 1.46 16.68 5.88
N ASN A 133 1.76 16.75 7.18
CA ASN A 133 0.77 16.73 8.25
C ASN A 133 -0.15 15.49 8.25
N PHE A 134 0.28 14.34 7.71
CA PHE A 134 -0.49 13.09 7.67
C PHE A 134 -1.17 12.75 9.02
N SER A 135 -0.44 12.85 10.13
CA SER A 135 -0.96 12.56 11.47
C SER A 135 -2.15 13.40 11.91
N THR A 136 -2.42 14.53 11.23
CA THR A 136 -3.55 15.41 11.53
C THR A 136 -4.85 14.97 10.86
N PHE A 137 -4.79 14.07 9.88
CA PHE A 137 -5.97 13.53 9.23
C PHE A 137 -6.77 12.64 10.19
N LYS A 138 -8.09 12.78 10.15
CA LYS A 138 -9.04 12.11 11.05
C LYS A 138 -8.83 10.59 11.12
N ASN A 139 -8.59 9.94 9.98
CA ASN A 139 -8.44 8.49 9.89
C ASN A 139 -7.00 8.03 9.66
N SER A 140 -5.99 8.88 9.92
CA SER A 140 -4.57 8.51 9.76
C SER A 140 -4.19 7.25 10.54
N ILE A 141 -4.59 7.17 11.81
CA ILE A 141 -4.34 6.00 12.66
C ILE A 141 -5.13 4.77 12.17
N SER A 142 -6.41 4.94 11.83
CA SER A 142 -7.25 3.86 11.29
C SER A 142 -6.66 3.27 10.00
N LEU A 143 -6.12 4.12 9.14
CA LEU A 143 -5.43 3.71 7.91
C LEU A 143 -4.18 2.88 8.22
N VAL A 144 -3.35 3.34 9.17
CA VAL A 144 -2.13 2.61 9.59
C VAL A 144 -2.47 1.26 10.23
N GLU A 145 -3.57 1.17 10.99
CA GLU A 145 -4.10 -0.11 11.45
C GLU A 145 -4.53 -1.03 10.29
N GLY A 146 -5.14 -0.46 9.25
CA GLY A 146 -5.47 -1.16 8.01
C GLY A 146 -4.22 -1.70 7.30
N PHE A 147 -3.18 -0.87 7.16
CA PHE A 147 -1.88 -1.27 6.60
C PHE A 147 -1.24 -2.38 7.42
N SER A 148 -1.25 -2.26 8.75
CA SER A 148 -0.71 -3.27 9.65
C SER A 148 -1.34 -4.63 9.41
N LYS A 149 -2.68 -4.72 9.40
CA LYS A 149 -3.39 -5.99 9.18
C LYS A 149 -3.11 -6.58 7.80
N TRP A 150 -2.99 -5.71 6.79
CA TRP A 150 -2.65 -6.16 5.45
C TRP A 150 -1.21 -6.69 5.38
N LEU A 151 -0.25 -5.98 5.97
CA LEU A 151 1.15 -6.42 6.04
C LEU A 151 1.31 -7.74 6.81
N THR A 152 0.57 -7.95 7.89
CA THR A 152 0.61 -9.24 8.62
C THR A 152 0.10 -10.39 7.75
N GLU A 153 -0.97 -10.17 6.96
CA GLU A 153 -1.44 -11.19 6.01
C GLU A 153 -0.37 -11.49 4.94
N VAL A 154 0.27 -10.45 4.38
CA VAL A 154 1.38 -10.61 3.42
C VAL A 154 2.51 -11.47 4.01
N LEU A 155 2.91 -11.21 5.26
CA LEU A 155 4.00 -11.95 5.90
C LEU A 155 3.74 -13.46 5.99
N HIS A 156 2.47 -13.86 6.06
CA HIS A 156 2.08 -15.27 6.09
C HIS A 156 2.04 -15.87 4.67
N GLU A 157 1.54 -15.11 3.71
CA GLU A 157 1.16 -15.64 2.38
C GLU A 157 2.29 -15.61 1.33
N CYS A 158 3.26 -14.70 1.47
CA CYS A 158 4.31 -14.52 0.46
C CYS A 158 5.64 -13.98 1.00
N LYS A 159 6.67 -14.06 0.16
CA LYS A 159 8.01 -13.56 0.44
C LYS A 159 8.02 -12.04 0.33
N VAL A 160 8.61 -11.35 1.30
CA VAL A 160 8.73 -9.89 1.34
C VAL A 160 10.20 -9.48 1.34
N ASP A 161 10.54 -8.45 0.56
CA ASP A 161 11.89 -7.90 0.55
C ASP A 161 12.13 -7.01 1.78
N LEU A 162 13.35 -7.07 2.34
CA LEU A 162 13.73 -6.24 3.49
C LEU A 162 13.57 -4.74 3.22
N LEU A 163 13.92 -4.30 2.00
CA LEU A 163 13.79 -2.89 1.59
C LEU A 163 12.34 -2.41 1.59
N ASP A 164 11.38 -3.27 1.25
CA ASP A 164 9.96 -2.93 1.25
C ASP A 164 9.45 -2.71 2.70
N LEU A 165 9.83 -3.58 3.64
CA LEU A 165 9.50 -3.41 5.06
C LEU A 165 10.15 -2.16 5.65
N LEU A 166 11.44 -1.92 5.37
CA LEU A 166 12.16 -0.74 5.83
C LEU A 166 11.51 0.54 5.32
N ALA A 167 11.13 0.57 4.03
CA ALA A 167 10.51 1.74 3.42
C ALA A 167 9.20 2.10 4.11
N VAL A 168 8.31 1.13 4.34
CA VAL A 168 7.00 1.39 4.96
C VAL A 168 7.11 1.68 6.44
N CYS A 169 7.98 0.99 7.19
CA CYS A 169 8.23 1.26 8.61
C CYS A 169 8.84 2.65 8.83
N THR A 170 9.83 3.03 8.01
CA THR A 170 10.46 4.36 8.09
C THR A 170 9.47 5.46 7.74
N ALA A 171 8.64 5.25 6.72
CA ALA A 171 7.59 6.21 6.36
C ALA A 171 6.58 6.38 7.51
N CYS A 172 6.12 5.29 8.12
CA CYS A 172 5.21 5.32 9.27
C CYS A 172 5.82 6.05 10.47
N ASN A 173 7.09 5.77 10.78
CA ASN A 173 7.79 6.42 11.88
C ASN A 173 7.86 7.95 11.71
N ARG A 174 8.10 8.42 10.48
CA ARG A 174 8.13 9.85 10.14
C ARG A 174 6.74 10.48 10.09
N ALA A 175 5.73 9.73 9.67
CA ALA A 175 4.36 10.22 9.45
C ALA A 175 3.61 10.55 10.75
N LEU A 176 3.94 9.87 11.85
CA LEU A 176 3.19 9.93 13.11
C LEU A 176 3.98 10.67 14.20
N LEU A 177 3.28 11.42 15.05
CA LEU A 177 3.93 12.27 16.05
C LEU A 177 4.13 11.60 17.41
N ARG A 178 3.20 10.71 17.81
CA ARG A 178 3.25 10.03 19.10
C ARG A 178 4.14 8.81 19.02
N ASP A 179 5.11 8.68 19.94
CA ASP A 179 6.11 7.59 19.88
C ASP A 179 5.51 6.19 19.87
N ARG A 180 4.39 5.99 20.58
CA ARG A 180 3.67 4.71 20.56
C ARG A 180 3.13 4.36 19.17
N ASP A 181 2.74 5.37 18.38
CA ASP A 181 2.11 5.23 17.08
C ASP A 181 3.19 5.20 15.96
N LYS A 182 4.32 5.89 16.12
CA LYS A 182 5.46 5.86 15.18
C LYS A 182 5.94 4.45 14.85
N GLN A 183 6.03 3.60 15.87
CA GLN A 183 6.51 2.23 15.75
C GLN A 183 5.37 1.22 15.51
N PHE A 184 4.17 1.67 15.12
CA PHE A 184 3.01 0.80 15.00
C PHE A 184 3.24 -0.35 14.01
N LEU A 185 3.67 -0.04 12.78
CA LEU A 185 3.94 -1.07 11.76
C LEU A 185 5.10 -1.99 12.16
N THR A 186 6.21 -1.42 12.65
CA THR A 186 7.36 -2.19 13.12
C THR A 186 6.97 -3.18 14.22
N LYS A 187 6.20 -2.73 15.22
CA LYS A 187 5.72 -3.59 16.31
C LYS A 187 4.78 -4.68 15.81
N ALA A 188 3.92 -4.41 14.84
CA ALA A 188 3.03 -5.41 14.26
C ALA A 188 3.84 -6.51 13.55
N ILE A 189 4.81 -6.14 12.71
CA ILE A 189 5.69 -7.07 12.00
C ILE A 189 6.49 -7.93 12.98
N VAL A 190 7.11 -7.32 14.00
CA VAL A 190 7.86 -8.04 15.04
C VAL A 190 6.94 -8.93 15.88
N SER A 191 5.71 -8.49 16.14
CA SER A 191 4.72 -9.31 16.86
C SER A 191 4.41 -10.60 16.11
N GLU A 192 4.28 -10.57 14.79
CA GLU A 192 4.06 -11.79 13.99
C GLU A 192 5.25 -12.75 14.10
N LEU A 193 6.49 -12.26 14.00
CA LEU A 193 7.67 -13.11 14.26
C LEU A 193 7.60 -13.76 15.65
N VAL A 194 7.23 -13.00 16.68
CA VAL A 194 7.08 -13.53 18.05
C VAL A 194 5.97 -14.59 18.15
N GLN A 195 4.84 -14.41 17.45
CA GLN A 195 3.79 -15.43 17.42
C GLN A 195 4.24 -16.68 16.66
N ALA A 196 4.94 -16.51 15.54
CA ALA A 196 5.48 -17.61 14.74
C ALA A 196 6.51 -18.44 15.52
N LEU A 197 7.43 -17.79 16.25
CA LEU A 197 8.39 -18.47 17.15
C LEU A 197 7.71 -19.20 18.32
N LYS A 198 6.51 -18.77 18.70
CA LYS A 198 5.67 -19.45 19.71
C LYS A 198 4.75 -20.51 19.10
N PHE A 199 4.88 -20.80 17.79
CA PHE A 199 4.04 -21.73 17.05
C PHE A 199 2.54 -21.38 17.12
N LYS A 200 2.21 -20.08 17.14
CA LYS A 200 0.83 -19.58 17.22
C LYS A 200 0.25 -19.13 15.88
N CYS A 201 1.09 -18.87 14.90
CA CYS A 201 0.73 -18.62 13.51
C CYS A 201 1.78 -19.23 12.58
N ASP A 202 1.38 -19.43 11.32
CA ASP A 202 2.29 -19.78 10.24
C ASP A 202 2.79 -18.49 9.56
N MET A 203 4.11 -18.35 9.43
CA MET A 203 4.72 -17.26 8.69
C MET A 203 5.51 -17.84 7.51
N ASN A 204 5.60 -17.11 6.40
CA ASN A 204 6.42 -17.55 5.28
C ASN A 204 7.88 -17.74 5.75
N GLU A 205 8.49 -18.88 5.42
CA GLU A 205 9.84 -19.25 5.89
C GLU A 205 10.90 -18.17 5.60
N HIS A 206 10.78 -17.48 4.46
CA HIS A 206 11.70 -16.41 4.07
C HIS A 206 11.62 -15.22 5.04
N ASN A 207 10.42 -14.92 5.51
CA ASN A 207 10.15 -13.71 6.27
C ASN A 207 10.70 -13.78 7.71
N TYR A 208 11.04 -14.96 8.23
CA TYR A 208 11.72 -15.08 9.53
C TYR A 208 13.04 -14.30 9.53
N MET A 209 13.88 -14.55 8.53
CA MET A 209 15.18 -13.87 8.40
C MET A 209 15.01 -12.40 8.04
N ILE A 210 14.01 -12.06 7.21
CA ILE A 210 13.75 -10.67 6.84
C ILE A 210 13.34 -9.82 8.06
N VAL A 211 12.45 -10.33 8.92
CA VAL A 211 12.06 -9.60 10.13
C VAL A 211 13.21 -9.54 11.14
N LEU A 212 14.04 -10.57 11.25
CA LEU A 212 15.25 -10.52 12.07
C LEU A 212 16.23 -9.46 11.55
N ASN A 213 16.47 -9.40 10.24
CA ASN A 213 17.31 -8.38 9.62
C ASN A 213 16.75 -6.97 9.85
N LEU A 214 15.43 -6.78 9.79
CA LEU A 214 14.78 -5.51 10.14
C LEU A 214 15.12 -5.08 11.58
N ILE A 215 15.08 -6.01 12.54
CA ILE A 215 15.43 -5.75 13.95
C ILE A 215 16.92 -5.41 14.09
N LEU A 216 17.80 -6.14 13.40
CA LEU A 216 19.24 -5.91 13.44
C LEU A 216 19.61 -4.53 12.89
N GLN A 217 19.00 -4.09 11.79
CA GLN A 217 19.22 -2.73 11.27
C GLN A 217 18.76 -1.63 12.23
N ASP A 218 17.62 -1.82 12.92
CA ASP A 218 17.15 -0.86 13.93
C ASP A 218 18.10 -0.78 15.14
N ALA A 219 18.82 -1.87 15.44
CA ALA A 219 19.87 -1.92 16.45
C ALA A 219 21.23 -1.32 15.97
N GLY A 220 21.36 -0.98 14.69
CA GLY A 220 22.59 -0.44 14.10
C GLY A 220 23.61 -1.50 13.66
N GLU A 221 23.19 -2.76 13.53
CA GLU A 221 24.04 -3.85 13.05
C GLU A 221 24.03 -3.92 11.51
N ASP A 222 25.15 -4.34 10.93
CA ASP A 222 25.26 -4.62 9.51
C ASP A 222 24.47 -5.89 9.17
N VAL A 223 23.47 -5.77 8.29
CA VAL A 223 22.76 -6.93 7.76
C VAL A 223 23.56 -7.53 6.61
N PRO A 224 23.74 -8.86 6.56
CA PRO A 224 24.45 -9.50 5.46
C PRO A 224 23.81 -9.11 4.12
N GLU A 225 24.59 -8.49 3.24
CA GLU A 225 24.23 -8.45 1.82
C GLU A 225 24.12 -9.90 1.34
N VAL A 226 23.08 -10.22 0.58
CA VAL A 226 22.97 -11.54 -0.06
C VAL A 226 24.16 -11.67 -0.99
N ILE A 227 25.19 -12.39 -0.55
CA ILE A 227 26.29 -12.81 -1.41
C ILE A 227 25.62 -13.76 -2.41
N ILE A 228 25.36 -13.26 -3.61
CA ILE A 228 25.02 -14.11 -4.74
C ILE A 228 26.27 -14.93 -4.98
N ASP A 229 26.29 -16.15 -4.46
CA ASP A 229 27.34 -17.11 -4.72
C ASP A 229 27.18 -17.51 -6.20
N ASP A 230 27.84 -16.78 -7.09
CA ASP A 230 27.99 -17.15 -8.49
C ASP A 230 28.88 -18.42 -8.55
N GLN A 231 28.24 -19.59 -8.48
CA GLN A 231 28.84 -20.90 -8.83
C GLN A 231 27.98 -21.65 -9.84
#